data_AF-A0A380H6T4-F1
#
_entry.id   AF-A0A380H6T4-F1
#
_cell.length_a   1.000
_cell.length_b   1.000
_cell.length_c   1.000
_cell.angle_alpha   90.00
_cell.angle_beta   90.00
_cell.angle_gamma   90.00
#
_symmetry.space_group_name_H-M   'P 1'
#
loop_
_entity.id
_entity.type
_entity.pdbx_description
1 polymer ?
#
loop_
_entity_poly.entity_id
_entity_poly.type
_entity_poly.pdbx_seq_one_letter_code
_entity_poly.pdbx_strand_id
1 'polypeptide(L)' 'MSKGVLITEAEVKCGSQITIDCALEQNRNVYVLPGSLFNTMTKGNLLRINEGARVVIDKNSILLDYFF' A
#
# COMPACT_ATOMS: atom_id res chain seq x y z
N MET A 1 -16.50 1.63 6.77
CA MET A 1 -15.35 2.07 5.94
C MET A 1 -14.06 1.73 6.67
N SER A 2 -13.03 1.26 5.97
CA SER A 2 -11.75 0.81 6.56
C SER A 2 -10.82 1.98 6.90
N LYS A 3 -10.08 1.90 8.03
CA LYS A 3 -9.13 2.95 8.45
C LYS A 3 -7.81 2.97 7.65
N GLY A 4 -7.49 1.87 6.98
CA GLY A 4 -6.34 1.75 6.09
C GLY A 4 -6.48 0.55 5.17
N VAL A 5 -5.56 0.44 4.21
CA VAL A 5 -5.55 -0.59 3.17
C VAL A 5 -4.15 -1.20 3.11
N LEU A 6 -4.07 -2.53 3.21
CA LEU A 6 -2.84 -3.29 3.00
C LEU A 6 -2.86 -3.94 1.61
N ILE A 7 -1.87 -3.62 0.80
CA ILE A 7 -1.71 -4.12 -0.56
C ILE A 7 -0.62 -5.19 -0.52
N THR A 8 -1.01 -6.44 -0.79
CA THR A 8 -0.08 -7.56 -0.85
C THR A 8 0.53 -7.69 -2.23
N GLU A 9 -0.30 -7.66 -3.27
CA GLU A 9 0.10 -7.78 -4.68
C GLU A 9 -0.79 -6.87 -5.53
N ALA A 10 -0.19 -5.94 -6.26
CA ALA A 10 -0.93 -5.08 -7.17
C ALA A 10 -0.10 -4.77 -8.41
N GLU A 11 -0.59 -5.23 -9.56
CA GLU A 11 -0.07 -4.79 -10.84
C GLU A 11 -0.32 -3.29 -11.06
N VAL A 12 0.56 -2.66 -11.83
CA VAL A 12 0.46 -1.25 -12.25
C VAL A 12 -0.88 -0.94 -12.95
N LYS A 13 -1.56 -1.93 -13.55
CA LYS A 13 -2.86 -1.77 -14.23
C LYS A 13 -3.98 -2.63 -13.65
N CYS A 14 -3.97 -2.86 -12.33
CA CYS A 14 -5.06 -3.59 -11.67
C CYS A 14 -6.20 -2.65 -11.22
N GLY A 15 -7.45 -3.11 -11.27
CA GLY A 15 -8.62 -2.36 -10.78
C GLY A 15 -8.53 -1.93 -9.32
N SER A 16 -7.68 -2.61 -8.53
CA SER A 16 -7.34 -2.23 -7.16
C SER A 16 -6.66 -0.86 -7.05
N GLN A 17 -6.09 -0.30 -8.13
CA GLN A 17 -5.47 1.03 -8.10
C GLN A 17 -6.44 2.14 -7.75
N ILE A 18 -7.71 2.02 -8.16
CA ILE A 18 -8.75 3.01 -7.86
C ILE A 18 -9.03 3.04 -6.36
N THR A 19 -9.05 1.87 -5.70
CA THR A 19 -9.23 1.77 -4.26
C THR A 19 -8.07 2.39 -3.49
N ILE A 20 -6.86 2.26 -4.02
CA ILE A 20 -5.64 2.83 -3.43
C ILE A 20 -5.63 4.34 -3.59
N ASP A 21 -5.96 4.83 -4.78
CA ASP A 21 -6.06 6.26 -5.08
C ASP A 21 -7.06 6.94 -4.16
N CYS A 22 -8.27 6.36 -4.05
CA CYS A 22 -9.30 6.83 -3.14
C CYS A 22 -8.85 6.80 -1.67
N ALA A 23 -8.03 5.83 -1.26
CA ALA A 23 -7.49 5.77 0.10
C ALA A 23 -6.44 6.87 0.34
N LEU A 24 -5.55 7.14 -0.62
CA LEU A 24 -4.56 8.21 -0.56
C LEU A 24 -5.22 9.59 -0.54
N GLU A 25 -6.20 9.83 -1.42
CA GLU A 25 -6.97 11.07 -1.48
C GLU A 25 -7.70 11.36 -0.16
N GLN A 26 -8.25 10.32 0.47
CA GLN A 26 -8.93 10.43 1.77
C GLN A 26 -7.97 10.46 2.97
N ASN A 27 -6.67 10.63 2.74
CA ASN A 27 -5.64 10.66 3.79
C ASN A 27 -5.72 9.41 4.70
N ARG A 28 -6.02 8.25 4.11
CA ARG A 28 -6.01 6.97 4.82
C ARG A 28 -4.65 6.32 4.72
N ASN A 29 -4.37 5.47 5.70
CA ASN A 29 -3.13 4.73 5.71
C ASN A 29 -3.11 3.67 4.61
N VAL A 30 -2.20 3.84 3.66
CA VAL A 30 -1.94 2.86 2.62
C VAL A 30 -0.63 2.15 2.92
N TYR A 31 -0.69 0.84 2.94
CA TYR A 31 0.44 -0.04 3.24
C TYR A 31 0.74 -0.94 2.05
N VAL A 32 2.01 -1.15 1.77
CA VAL A 32 2.46 -2.03 0.68
C VAL A 32 3.46 -3.06 1.18
N LEU A 33 3.34 -4.29 0.70
CA LEU A 33 4.38 -5.29 0.91
C LEU A 33 5.59 -5.00 0.00
N PRO A 34 6.82 -5.06 0.55
CA PRO A 34 8.04 -5.01 -0.25
C PRO A 34 8.16 -6.25 -1.12
N GLY A 35 8.89 -6.13 -2.21
CA GLY A 35 9.22 -7.26 -3.08
C GLY A 35 10.18 -6.85 -4.20
N SER A 36 10.40 -7.77 -5.13
CA SER A 36 11.40 -7.59 -6.18
C SER A 36 10.98 -6.55 -7.22
N LEU A 37 11.89 -5.65 -7.58
CA LEU A 37 11.73 -4.67 -8.67
C LEU A 37 11.44 -5.33 -10.03
N PHE A 38 11.89 -6.56 -10.23
CA PHE A 38 11.70 -7.32 -11.46
C PHE A 38 10.35 -8.05 -11.50
N ASN A 39 9.61 -8.10 -10.39
CA ASN A 39 8.28 -8.68 -10.37
C ASN A 39 7.23 -7.61 -10.74
N THR A 40 6.51 -7.84 -11.83
CA THR A 40 5.46 -6.93 -12.31
C THR A 40 4.35 -6.70 -11.27
N MET A 41 4.08 -7.71 -10.41
CA MET A 41 3.10 -7.62 -9.32
C MET A 41 3.55 -6.73 -8.15
N THR A 42 4.87 -6.55 -7.97
CA THR A 42 5.42 -5.69 -6.91
C THR A 42 5.79 -4.30 -7.43
N LYS A 43 5.95 -4.15 -8.75
CA LYS A 43 6.24 -2.85 -9.37
C LYS A 43 5.15 -1.81 -9.10
N GLY A 44 3.88 -2.21 -9.07
CA GLY A 44 2.78 -1.32 -8.69
C GLY A 44 2.86 -0.85 -7.24
N ASN A 45 3.17 -1.76 -6.32
CA ASN A 45 3.39 -1.44 -4.90
C ASN A 45 4.52 -0.42 -4.71
N LEU A 46 5.65 -0.60 -5.41
CA LEU A 46 6.81 0.27 -5.30
C LEU A 46 6.54 1.70 -5.78
N LEU A 47 5.74 1.85 -6.84
CA LEU A 47 5.33 3.16 -7.34
C LEU A 47 4.57 3.95 -6.26
N ARG A 48 3.65 3.26 -5.57
CA ARG A 48 2.80 3.84 -4.52
C ARG A 48 3.58 4.32 -3.30
N ILE A 49 4.79 3.81 -3.06
CA ILE A 49 5.66 4.31 -1.99
C ILE A 49 6.00 5.80 -2.21
N ASN A 50 6.25 6.19 -3.47
CA ASN A 50 6.49 7.60 -3.81
C ASN A 50 5.24 8.47 -3.66
N GLU A 51 4.05 7.86 -3.69
CA GLU A 51 2.76 8.53 -3.54
C GLU A 51 2.30 8.60 -2.08
N GLY A 52 3.12 8.13 -1.13
CA GLY A 52 2.84 8.20 0.31
C GLY A 52 2.44 6.88 0.96
N ALA A 53 2.45 5.76 0.23
CA ALA A 53 2.23 4.45 0.82
C ALA A 53 3.41 4.02 1.71
N ARG A 54 3.12 3.44 2.87
CA ARG A 54 4.13 2.94 3.82
C ARG A 54 4.49 1.49 3.53
N VAL A 55 5.78 1.18 3.51
CA VAL A 55 6.27 -0.20 3.38
C VAL A 55 6.03 -0.97 4.69
N VAL A 56 5.50 -2.19 4.57
CA VAL A 56 5.27 -3.09 5.70
C VAL A 56 6.27 -4.24 5.66
N ILE A 57 7.13 -4.29 6.68
CA ILE A 57 8.12 -5.37 6.87
C ILE A 57 7.69 -6.36 7.94
N ASP A 58 6.84 -5.94 8.87
CA ASP A 58 6.29 -6.76 9.95
C ASP A 58 4.93 -6.20 10.40
N LYS A 59 4.14 -6.99 11.14
CA LYS A 59 2.86 -6.55 11.72
C LYS A 59 2.99 -5.22 12.49
N ASN A 60 4.12 -4.97 13.14
CA ASN A 60 4.35 -3.74 13.88
C ASN A 60 4.30 -2.48 12.99
N SER A 61 4.68 -2.56 11.72
CA SER A 61 4.62 -1.43 10.78
C SER A 61 3.19 -0.90 10.57
N ILE A 62 2.19 -1.76 10.76
CA ILE A 62 0.77 -1.41 10.70
C ILE A 62 0.28 -1.02 12.09
N LEU A 63 0.58 -1.85 13.11
CA LEU A 63 0.06 -1.67 14.48
C LEU A 63 0.48 -0.32 15.10
N LEU A 64 1.71 0.14 14.84
CA LEU A 64 2.21 1.44 15.33
C LEU A 64 1.29 2.62 14.96
N ASP A 65 0.56 2.53 13.86
CA ASP A 65 -0.33 3.60 13.38
C ASP A 65 -1.70 3.61 14.07
N TYR A 66 -2.07 2.51 14.74
CA TYR A 66 -3.37 2.34 15.39
C TYR A 66 -3.30 2.25 16.91
N PHE A 67 -2.10 2.11 17.48
CA PHE A 67 -1.87 1.96 18.92
C PHE A 67 -1.57 3.28 19.65
N PHE A 68 -2.07 4.40 19.13
CA PHE A 68 -2.13 5.69 19.83
C PHE A 68 -3.57 6.20 19.89
#